data_AF-A0A2U3LS69-F1
#
_entry.id   AF-A0A2U3LS69-F1
#
_cell.length_a   1.000
_cell.length_b   1.000
_cell.length_c   1.000
_cell.angle_alpha   90.00
_cell.angle_beta   90.00
_cell.angle_gamma   90.00
#
_symmetry.space_group_name_H-M   'P 1'
#
loop_
_entity.id
_entity.type
_entity.pdbx_description
1 polymer ?
#
loop_
_entity_poly.entity_id
_entity_poly.type
_entity_poly.pdbx_seq_one_letter_code
_entity_poly.pdbx_strand_id
1 'polypeptide(L)'
;MPNLLTQYFEKERNRVIEECSLCGQCIRECPIIEHTDLKDHSPMEVQRKVIDFLTNSVKNDEVYIKAFACMECYKCVKKHCPKGLNPLLINEIIKWQYNLKGLAPIPYTDPKDQYAKQRVLASIQVSAEDYKRIFIPTYKKSARYVFFPGCNVYLQPEKVLEALDIMDIIGEDYAFVPGLDFCCGNVYLEAGVVEKGYNASQELIGKLSSYNPETVIFWCPTCQCRFDMTFSKVSEMPFNIISYPQFLTLNVDKLPFNKNVDKTVTLHEACKIAYMGLDITSVREVLHKIPGVDLIEMARHGENTACCGSSAMDFFSESMEFVRDIRLLEAEETGAEILIDICQTCHNIFAKEELKHNFEIVNYISLVAEALGIVREDKYKKYKQWGNLNRIMKDSEEFISQSSYSLEKIIETLKGSIASND
;
A
#
# COMPACT_ATOMS: atom_id res chain seq x y z
N MET A 1 2.79 26.44 16.38
CA MET A 1 2.37 25.52 17.46
C MET A 1 2.39 24.11 16.89
N PRO A 2 2.84 23.08 17.64
CA PRO A 2 2.78 21.71 17.15
C PRO A 2 1.35 21.34 16.78
N ASN A 3 1.15 20.69 15.64
CA ASN A 3 -0.18 20.20 15.27
C ASN A 3 -0.62 19.04 16.18
N LEU A 4 -1.89 18.63 16.09
CA LEU A 4 -2.47 17.61 16.98
C LEU A 4 -1.74 16.27 16.88
N LEU A 5 -1.25 15.88 15.70
CA LEU A 5 -0.50 14.63 15.55
C LEU A 5 0.86 14.68 16.23
N THR A 6 1.59 15.79 16.09
CA THR A 6 2.86 15.98 16.80
C THR A 6 2.65 15.96 18.32
N GLN A 7 1.57 16.57 18.82
CA GLN A 7 1.22 16.51 20.25
C GLN A 7 0.91 15.08 20.70
N TYR A 8 0.17 14.31 19.89
CA TYR A 8 -0.10 12.90 20.15
C TYR A 8 1.19 12.06 20.16
N PHE A 9 2.12 12.30 19.23
CA PHE A 9 3.41 11.61 19.18
C PHE A 9 4.27 11.91 20.41
N GLU A 10 4.35 13.15 20.88
CA GLU A 10 5.08 13.47 22.13
C GLU A 10 4.41 12.80 23.35
N LYS A 11 3.07 12.83 23.42
CA LYS A 11 2.35 12.18 24.51
C LYS A 11 2.65 10.69 24.56
N GLU A 12 2.57 10.00 23.42
CA GLU A 12 2.85 8.55 23.37
C GLU A 12 4.34 8.26 23.57
N ARG A 13 5.26 9.13 23.14
CA ARG A 13 6.68 9.02 23.46
C ARG A 13 6.92 9.02 24.97
N ASN A 14 6.36 10.00 25.68
CA ASN A 14 6.50 10.09 27.14
C ASN A 14 5.90 8.87 27.83
N ARG A 15 4.69 8.47 27.40
CA ARG A 15 4.03 7.26 27.91
C ARG A 15 4.89 6.00 27.72
N VAL A 16 5.55 5.86 26.57
CA VAL A 16 6.46 4.73 26.32
C VAL A 16 7.67 4.76 27.25
N ILE A 17 8.26 5.93 27.50
CA ILE A 17 9.40 6.09 28.42
C ILE A 17 8.99 5.71 29.86
N GLU A 18 7.80 6.12 30.29
CA GLU A 18 7.32 5.94 31.67
C GLU A 18 6.80 4.52 31.94
N GLU A 19 6.07 3.92 30.99
CA GLU A 19 5.31 2.69 31.23
C GLU A 19 5.98 1.41 30.70
N CYS A 20 7.00 1.51 29.83
CA CYS A 20 7.62 0.33 29.23
C CYS A 20 8.30 -0.56 30.28
N SER A 21 7.91 -1.84 30.31
CA SER A 21 8.47 -2.84 31.24
C SER A 21 9.79 -3.47 30.78
N LEU A 22 10.35 -3.03 29.64
CA LEU A 22 11.57 -3.59 29.03
C LEU A 22 11.52 -5.10 28.70
N CYS A 23 10.33 -5.70 28.66
CA CYS A 23 10.17 -7.15 28.43
C CYS A 23 10.62 -7.64 27.04
N GLY A 24 10.78 -6.76 26.05
CA GLY A 24 11.23 -7.09 24.70
C GLY A 24 10.21 -7.85 23.83
N GLN A 25 8.96 -8.02 24.27
CA GLN A 25 7.95 -8.78 23.52
C GLN A 25 7.68 -8.20 22.12
N CYS A 26 7.70 -6.87 21.99
CA CYS A 26 7.54 -6.20 20.70
C CYS A 26 8.68 -6.45 19.69
N ILE A 27 9.83 -6.94 20.15
CA ILE A 27 10.96 -7.34 19.31
C ILE A 27 10.87 -8.83 19.03
N ARG A 28 10.63 -9.64 20.07
CA ARG A 28 10.50 -11.10 19.97
C ARG A 28 9.42 -11.54 18.99
N GLU A 29 8.27 -10.87 18.99
CA GLU A 29 7.11 -11.24 18.18
C GLU A 29 7.10 -10.56 16.80
N CYS A 30 8.10 -9.71 16.51
CA CYS A 30 8.14 -8.95 15.28
C CYS A 30 8.74 -9.81 14.15
N PRO A 31 7.96 -10.14 13.10
CA PRO A 31 8.37 -11.12 12.09
C PRO A 31 9.59 -10.69 11.27
N ILE A 32 9.90 -9.39 11.21
CA ILE A 32 11.06 -8.94 10.45
C ILE A 32 12.38 -9.08 11.21
N ILE A 33 12.35 -9.18 12.55
CA ILE A 33 13.57 -9.17 13.36
C ILE A 33 14.48 -10.36 13.04
N GLU A 34 13.90 -11.54 12.80
CA GLU A 34 14.62 -12.77 12.40
C GLU A 34 15.34 -12.64 11.05
N HIS A 35 14.99 -11.63 10.24
CA HIS A 35 15.57 -11.38 8.92
C HIS A 35 16.45 -10.12 8.90
N THR A 36 16.88 -9.64 10.06
CA THR A 36 17.79 -8.50 10.20
C THR A 36 19.01 -8.88 11.03
N ASP A 37 19.97 -7.97 11.14
CA ASP A 37 21.12 -8.11 12.05
C ASP A 37 20.72 -8.23 13.53
N LEU A 38 19.45 -7.96 13.88
CA LEU A 38 18.92 -8.09 15.23
C LEU A 38 18.50 -9.52 15.59
N LYS A 39 18.55 -10.49 14.67
CA LYS A 39 18.05 -11.86 14.89
C LYS A 39 18.63 -12.55 16.12
N ASP A 40 19.90 -12.31 16.42
CA ASP A 40 20.64 -12.93 17.53
C ASP A 40 20.76 -12.00 18.76
N HIS A 41 20.17 -10.80 18.69
CA HIS A 41 20.25 -9.81 19.77
C HIS A 41 19.22 -10.11 20.85
N SER A 42 19.58 -9.83 22.12
CA SER A 42 18.63 -9.93 23.23
C SER A 42 17.48 -8.93 23.05
N PRO A 43 16.20 -9.38 22.98
CA PRO A 43 15.07 -8.48 22.82
C PRO A 43 14.95 -7.44 23.95
N MET A 44 15.39 -7.79 25.16
CA MET A 44 15.36 -6.89 26.31
C MET A 44 16.42 -5.79 26.20
N GLU A 45 17.61 -6.12 25.70
CA GLU A 45 18.70 -5.16 25.52
C GLU A 45 18.40 -4.19 24.36
N VAL A 46 17.86 -4.70 23.24
CA VAL A 46 17.38 -3.83 22.15
C VAL A 46 16.27 -2.90 22.66
N GLN A 47 15.34 -3.41 23.49
CA GLN A 47 14.28 -2.55 24.07
C GLN A 47 14.83 -1.51 25.04
N ARG A 48 15.88 -1.82 25.81
CA ARG A 48 16.57 -0.84 26.66
C ARG A 48 17.17 0.29 25.83
N LYS A 49 17.86 -0.06 24.74
CA LYS A 49 18.41 0.92 23.78
C LYS A 49 17.32 1.78 23.13
N VAL A 50 16.14 1.23 22.87
CA VAL A 50 14.98 2.01 22.41
C VAL A 50 14.58 3.06 23.45
N ILE A 51 14.46 2.71 24.73
CA ILE A 51 14.10 3.67 25.79
C ILE A 51 15.20 4.72 25.97
N ASP A 52 16.47 4.31 25.93
CA ASP A 52 17.61 5.23 26.00
C ASP A 52 17.61 6.22 24.82
N PHE A 53 17.31 5.73 23.61
CA PHE A 53 17.14 6.56 22.42
C PHE A 53 15.97 7.53 22.56
N LEU A 54 14.79 7.07 23.00
CA LEU A 54 13.62 7.93 23.16
C LEU A 54 13.85 9.01 24.23
N THR A 55 14.67 8.73 25.23
CA THR A 55 15.03 9.68 26.30
C THR A 55 16.08 10.69 25.83
N ASN A 56 17.18 10.22 25.24
CA ASN A 56 18.38 11.03 25.00
C ASN A 56 18.58 11.44 23.53
N SER A 57 17.83 10.85 22.60
CA SER A 57 17.95 11.05 21.14
C SER A 57 19.36 10.81 20.58
N VAL A 58 20.13 9.90 21.19
CA VAL A 58 21.48 9.54 20.73
C VAL A 58 21.38 8.40 19.73
N LYS A 59 21.93 8.58 18.51
CA LYS A 59 21.92 7.57 17.43
C LYS A 59 22.37 6.19 17.92
N ASN A 60 21.66 5.15 17.50
CA ASN A 60 21.98 3.76 17.82
C ASN A 60 21.58 2.83 16.66
N ASP A 61 22.47 1.92 16.22
CA ASP A 61 22.30 1.17 14.97
C ASP A 61 21.21 0.08 15.06
N GLU A 62 21.30 -0.88 15.96
CA GLU A 62 20.26 -1.05 16.99
C GLU A 62 18.81 -0.63 16.69
N VAL A 63 18.53 0.54 17.26
CA VAL A 63 17.24 1.23 17.21
C VAL A 63 16.89 1.64 15.77
N TYR A 64 17.89 2.02 14.98
CA TYR A 64 17.71 2.32 13.56
C TYR A 64 17.21 1.10 12.79
N ILE A 65 17.88 -0.05 12.88
CA ILE A 65 17.49 -1.29 12.21
C ILE A 65 16.07 -1.68 12.60
N LYS A 66 15.77 -1.70 13.91
CA LYS A 66 14.43 -2.03 14.41
C LYS A 66 13.33 -1.14 13.79
N ALA A 67 13.57 0.17 13.69
CA ALA A 67 12.55 1.11 13.22
C ALA A 67 12.45 1.16 11.69
N PHE A 68 13.58 1.16 10.98
CA PHE A 68 13.63 1.32 9.54
C PHE A 68 13.45 0.02 8.76
N ALA A 69 13.69 -1.16 9.38
CA ALA A 69 13.28 -2.45 8.81
C ALA A 69 11.79 -2.75 9.02
N CYS A 70 11.06 -1.89 9.75
CA CYS A 70 9.65 -2.13 10.04
C CYS A 70 8.83 -2.21 8.74
N MET A 71 8.23 -3.37 8.49
CA MET A 71 7.34 -3.62 7.35
C MET A 71 5.99 -2.89 7.42
N GLU A 72 5.73 -2.15 8.52
CA GLU A 72 4.44 -1.53 8.82
C GLU A 72 3.25 -2.48 8.63
N CYS A 73 3.40 -3.75 9.02
CA CYS A 73 2.36 -4.76 8.81
C CYS A 73 1.19 -4.66 9.79
N TYR A 74 1.34 -3.91 10.91
CA TYR A 74 0.36 -3.77 12.00
C TYR A 74 0.16 -5.01 12.90
N LYS A 75 0.90 -6.11 12.69
CA LYS A 75 0.81 -7.32 13.53
C LYS A 75 0.94 -7.00 15.02
N CYS A 76 1.88 -6.11 15.35
CA CYS A 76 2.22 -5.73 16.71
C CYS A 76 1.14 -4.92 17.46
N VAL A 77 0.14 -4.36 16.77
CA VAL A 77 -0.74 -3.31 17.32
C VAL A 77 -1.78 -3.84 18.31
N LYS A 78 -2.35 -5.03 18.08
CA LYS A 78 -3.53 -5.48 18.86
C LYS A 78 -3.22 -6.21 20.17
N LYS A 79 -2.16 -7.04 20.23
CA LYS A 79 -2.01 -8.02 21.35
C LYS A 79 -0.59 -8.28 21.85
N HIS A 80 0.41 -7.47 21.48
CA HIS A 80 1.80 -7.80 21.79
C HIS A 80 2.41 -7.03 22.96
N CYS A 81 1.85 -5.90 23.39
CA CYS A 81 2.39 -5.17 24.54
C CYS A 81 1.51 -5.39 25.78
N PRO A 82 2.05 -5.96 26.88
CA PRO A 82 1.29 -6.18 28.12
C PRO A 82 0.92 -4.87 28.83
N LYS A 83 1.53 -3.74 28.42
CA LYS A 83 1.24 -2.39 28.89
C LYS A 83 0.30 -1.60 27.98
N GLY A 84 -0.15 -2.20 26.87
CA GLY A 84 -1.00 -1.51 25.90
C GLY A 84 -0.30 -0.35 25.19
N LEU A 85 1.04 -0.38 25.09
CA LEU A 85 1.81 0.52 24.23
C LEU A 85 1.75 0.01 22.79
N ASN A 86 1.69 0.91 21.80
CA ASN A 86 1.62 0.55 20.39
C ASN A 86 3.04 0.43 19.79
N PRO A 87 3.55 -0.77 19.48
CA PRO A 87 4.92 -0.92 19.00
C PRO A 87 5.17 -0.37 17.59
N LEU A 88 4.14 -0.30 16.76
CA LEU A 88 4.23 0.34 15.45
C LEU A 88 4.45 1.85 15.61
N LEU A 89 3.67 2.48 16.49
CA LEU A 89 3.84 3.90 16.79
C LEU A 89 5.20 4.20 17.42
N ILE A 90 5.75 3.29 18.24
CA ILE A 90 7.13 3.43 18.75
C ILE A 90 8.13 3.52 17.60
N ASN A 91 8.00 2.69 16.55
CA ASN A 91 8.89 2.77 15.38
C ASN A 91 8.74 4.09 14.62
N GLU A 92 7.52 4.62 14.50
CA GLU A 92 7.27 5.92 13.87
C GLU A 92 7.82 7.09 14.68
N ILE A 93 7.69 7.05 16.02
CA ILE A 93 8.31 8.02 16.92
C ILE A 93 9.84 7.97 16.78
N ILE A 94 10.44 6.77 16.68
CA ILE A 94 11.88 6.64 16.42
C ILE A 94 12.24 7.35 15.11
N LYS A 95 11.58 7.02 13.99
CA LYS A 95 11.81 7.66 12.68
C LYS A 95 11.67 9.19 12.77
N TRP A 96 10.65 9.66 13.48
CA TRP A 96 10.42 11.09 13.71
C TRP A 96 11.55 11.76 14.50
N GLN A 97 12.03 11.14 15.58
CA GLN A 97 13.15 11.67 16.36
C GLN A 97 14.46 11.68 15.55
N TYR A 98 14.70 10.67 14.72
CA TYR A 98 15.82 10.68 13.78
C TYR A 98 15.72 11.84 12.78
N ASN A 99 14.52 12.10 12.25
CA ASN A 99 14.28 13.22 11.33
C ASN A 99 14.53 14.58 11.99
N LEU A 100 13.99 14.81 13.20
CA LEU A 100 14.18 16.05 13.97
C LEU A 100 15.65 16.38 14.26
N LYS A 101 16.50 15.35 14.37
CA LYS A 101 17.94 15.51 14.65
C LYS A 101 18.80 15.57 13.38
N GLY A 102 18.19 15.50 12.19
CA GLY A 102 18.93 15.43 10.92
C GLY A 102 19.78 14.16 10.80
N LEU A 103 19.40 13.08 11.50
CA LEU A 103 20.16 11.83 11.58
C LEU A 103 19.70 10.78 10.57
N ALA A 104 18.51 10.93 9.98
CA ALA A 104 18.01 10.00 8.99
C ALA A 104 18.21 10.52 7.55
N PRO A 105 18.81 9.72 6.66
CA PRO A 105 18.68 9.94 5.23
C PRO A 105 17.28 9.49 4.86
N ILE A 106 16.39 10.40 4.46
CA ILE A 106 15.07 9.96 4.00
C ILE A 106 14.76 10.58 2.65
N PRO A 107 15.22 9.92 1.57
CA PRO A 107 14.60 10.13 0.28
C PRO A 107 13.15 9.67 0.40
N TYR A 108 12.21 10.60 0.36
CA TYR A 108 10.82 10.27 0.06
C TYR A 108 10.43 11.07 -1.17
N THR A 109 9.74 10.43 -2.11
CA THR A 109 9.15 11.12 -3.25
C THR A 109 7.80 11.65 -2.82
N ASP A 110 7.62 12.97 -2.89
CA ASP A 110 6.30 13.56 -2.69
C ASP A 110 5.38 13.10 -3.83
N PRO A 111 4.28 12.36 -3.54
CA PRO A 111 3.36 11.91 -4.59
C PRO A 111 2.67 13.08 -5.32
N LYS A 112 2.65 14.28 -4.72
CA LYS A 112 2.12 15.50 -5.34
C LYS A 112 3.08 16.12 -6.35
N ASP A 113 4.34 15.72 -6.37
CA ASP A 113 5.32 16.22 -7.34
C ASP A 113 4.79 15.99 -8.77
N GLN A 114 4.84 17.04 -9.60
CA GLN A 114 4.42 16.96 -11.00
C GLN A 114 5.23 15.95 -11.81
N TYR A 115 6.45 15.61 -11.35
CA TYR A 115 7.37 14.64 -11.90
C TYR A 115 7.46 13.36 -11.07
N ALA A 116 6.54 13.13 -10.13
CA ALA A 116 6.45 11.87 -9.42
C ALA A 116 6.41 10.70 -10.42
N LYS A 117 7.18 9.64 -10.15
CA LYS A 117 7.33 8.49 -11.07
C LYS A 117 5.99 7.89 -11.49
N GLN A 118 4.99 7.91 -10.61
CA GLN A 118 3.65 7.45 -10.88
C GLN A 118 2.99 8.21 -12.03
N ARG A 119 3.16 9.54 -12.11
CA ARG A 119 2.59 10.36 -13.18
C ARG A 119 3.29 10.10 -14.51
N VAL A 120 4.61 10.12 -14.50
CA VAL A 120 5.42 9.92 -15.71
C VAL A 120 5.24 8.49 -16.26
N LEU A 121 5.21 7.48 -15.39
CA LEU A 121 5.00 6.10 -15.84
C LEU A 121 3.57 5.86 -16.31
N ALA A 122 2.56 6.49 -15.70
CA ALA A 122 1.18 6.36 -16.18
C ALA A 122 1.02 6.93 -17.60
N SER A 123 1.71 8.03 -17.93
CA SER A 123 1.56 8.70 -19.24
C SER A 123 2.13 7.91 -20.42
N ILE A 124 2.91 6.85 -20.18
CA ILE A 124 3.48 5.96 -21.20
C ILE A 124 2.80 4.58 -21.23
N GLN A 125 1.72 4.40 -20.46
CA GLN A 125 1.00 3.14 -20.33
C GLN A 125 -0.45 3.23 -20.84
N VAL A 126 -1.05 4.42 -20.87
CA VAL A 126 -2.44 4.62 -21.28
C VAL A 126 -2.57 5.79 -22.23
N SER A 127 -3.69 5.86 -22.96
CA SER A 127 -4.00 6.98 -23.86
C SER A 127 -4.08 8.31 -23.10
N ALA A 128 -3.93 9.44 -23.80
CA ALA A 128 -4.08 10.76 -23.18
C ALA A 128 -5.46 10.97 -22.54
N GLU A 129 -6.51 10.33 -23.06
CA GLU A 129 -7.86 10.43 -22.50
C GLU A 129 -7.99 9.64 -21.20
N ASP A 130 -7.52 8.39 -21.19
CA ASP A 130 -7.49 7.57 -19.98
C ASP A 130 -6.60 8.19 -18.90
N TYR A 131 -5.46 8.79 -19.30
CA TYR A 131 -4.61 9.55 -18.39
C TYR A 131 -5.39 10.71 -17.74
N LYS A 132 -6.10 11.53 -18.52
CA LYS A 132 -6.94 12.60 -17.96
C LYS A 132 -8.01 12.05 -17.02
N ARG A 133 -8.66 10.94 -17.37
CA ARG A 133 -9.73 10.32 -16.56
C ARG A 133 -9.27 9.97 -15.15
N ILE A 134 -8.04 9.47 -14.97
CA ILE A 134 -7.52 9.08 -13.65
C ILE A 134 -6.84 10.22 -12.88
N PHE A 135 -6.58 11.36 -13.52
CA PHE A 135 -5.90 12.52 -12.93
C PHE A 135 -6.79 13.74 -12.71
N ILE A 136 -8.04 13.72 -13.19
CA ILE A 136 -8.99 14.83 -12.99
C ILE A 136 -10.07 14.39 -12.00
N PRO A 137 -10.32 15.17 -10.92
CA PRO A 137 -11.40 14.86 -10.01
C PRO A 137 -12.76 15.06 -10.66
N THR A 138 -13.73 14.24 -10.25
CA THR A 138 -15.13 14.51 -10.59
C THR A 138 -15.56 15.83 -9.95
N TYR A 139 -16.14 16.73 -10.73
CA TYR A 139 -16.70 17.99 -10.23
C TYR A 139 -18.17 17.80 -9.86
N LYS A 140 -18.43 17.54 -8.57
CA LYS A 140 -19.78 17.38 -7.99
C LYS A 140 -19.85 18.14 -6.66
N LYS A 141 -21.03 18.70 -6.34
CA LYS A 141 -21.30 19.32 -5.03
C LYS A 141 -21.62 18.29 -3.94
N SER A 142 -22.23 17.18 -4.34
CA SER A 142 -22.56 16.06 -3.46
C SER A 142 -22.47 14.76 -4.26
N ALA A 143 -22.07 13.67 -3.62
CA ALA A 143 -22.16 12.31 -4.17
C ALA A 143 -22.38 11.33 -3.02
N ARG A 144 -23.20 10.29 -3.23
CA ARG A 144 -23.42 9.25 -2.20
C ARG A 144 -22.09 8.58 -1.78
N TYR A 145 -21.31 8.16 -2.78
CA TYR A 145 -19.98 7.60 -2.58
C TYR A 145 -18.88 8.55 -3.06
N VAL A 146 -17.74 8.54 -2.38
CA VAL A 146 -16.50 9.11 -2.93
C VAL A 146 -15.47 8.00 -3.04
N PHE A 147 -14.99 7.76 -4.25
CA PHE A 147 -13.93 6.78 -4.51
C PHE A 147 -12.56 7.44 -4.43
N PHE A 148 -11.73 6.92 -3.53
CA PHE A 148 -10.35 7.33 -3.34
C PHE A 148 -9.39 6.14 -3.54
N PRO A 149 -8.62 6.10 -4.63
CA PRO A 149 -7.80 4.95 -4.99
C PRO A 149 -6.46 4.89 -4.22
N GLY A 150 -6.04 5.98 -3.59
CA GLY A 150 -4.69 6.13 -3.04
C GLY A 150 -3.63 6.46 -4.11
N CYS A 151 -2.39 6.69 -3.69
CA CYS A 151 -1.33 7.21 -4.57
C CYS A 151 -0.53 6.15 -5.33
N ASN A 152 -0.36 4.94 -4.79
CA ASN A 152 0.56 3.94 -5.36
C ASN A 152 0.02 3.23 -6.61
N VAL A 153 -1.31 3.08 -6.73
CA VAL A 153 -1.93 2.38 -7.85
C VAL A 153 -1.66 3.03 -9.20
N TYR A 154 -1.28 4.31 -9.23
CA TYR A 154 -0.93 5.02 -10.46
C TYR A 154 0.32 4.51 -11.18
N LEU A 155 1.15 3.69 -10.54
CA LEU A 155 2.17 2.91 -11.27
C LEU A 155 1.53 1.94 -12.27
N GLN A 156 0.32 1.48 -11.97
CA GLN A 156 -0.50 0.48 -12.64
C GLN A 156 -1.84 1.14 -13.06
N PRO A 157 -1.81 2.15 -13.94
CA PRO A 157 -2.97 2.99 -14.26
C PRO A 157 -4.16 2.21 -14.80
N GLU A 158 -3.92 1.06 -15.45
CA GLU A 158 -4.95 0.15 -15.94
C GLU A 158 -5.89 -0.30 -14.81
N LYS A 159 -5.35 -0.57 -13.61
CA LYS A 159 -6.16 -0.98 -12.46
C LYS A 159 -7.11 0.12 -12.00
N VAL A 160 -6.67 1.39 -12.03
CA VAL A 160 -7.55 2.54 -11.73
C VAL A 160 -8.68 2.62 -12.75
N LEU A 161 -8.37 2.41 -14.02
CA LEU A 161 -9.35 2.44 -15.10
C LEU A 161 -10.33 1.26 -15.00
N GLU A 162 -9.86 0.05 -14.72
CA GLU A 162 -10.70 -1.12 -14.44
C GLU A 162 -11.65 -0.86 -13.28
N ALA A 163 -11.15 -0.30 -12.18
CA ALA A 163 -11.98 0.06 -11.04
C ALA A 163 -13.05 1.10 -11.40
N LEU A 164 -12.72 2.12 -12.20
CA LEU A 164 -13.69 3.11 -12.67
C LEU A 164 -14.72 2.51 -13.63
N ASP A 165 -14.28 1.67 -14.58
CA ASP A 165 -15.16 0.97 -15.52
C ASP A 165 -16.17 0.06 -14.77
N ILE A 166 -15.72 -0.64 -13.73
CA ILE A 166 -16.58 -1.46 -12.87
C ILE A 166 -17.57 -0.60 -12.08
N MET A 167 -17.13 0.54 -11.53
CA MET A 167 -18.02 1.48 -10.83
C MET A 167 -19.08 2.05 -11.78
N ASP A 168 -18.72 2.34 -13.03
CA ASP A 168 -19.63 2.84 -14.06
C ASP A 168 -20.68 1.77 -14.44
N ILE A 169 -20.31 0.48 -14.48
CA ILE A 169 -21.24 -0.64 -14.65
C ILE A 169 -22.21 -0.75 -13.48
N ILE A 170 -21.71 -0.64 -12.24
CA ILE A 170 -22.53 -0.71 -11.02
C ILE A 170 -23.56 0.43 -10.97
N GLY A 171 -23.21 1.60 -11.49
CA GLY A 171 -24.13 2.73 -11.66
C GLY A 171 -24.58 3.43 -10.36
N GLU A 172 -23.85 3.24 -9.26
CA GLU A 172 -24.07 4.02 -8.02
C GLU A 172 -23.62 5.47 -8.20
N ASP A 173 -24.23 6.41 -7.48
CA ASP A 173 -23.79 7.80 -7.50
C ASP A 173 -22.46 7.97 -6.76
N TYR A 174 -21.37 8.12 -7.51
CA TYR A 174 -20.04 8.35 -6.96
C TYR A 174 -19.36 9.60 -7.52
N ALA A 175 -18.40 10.12 -6.76
CA ALA A 175 -17.38 11.06 -7.22
C ALA A 175 -15.99 10.43 -7.09
N PHE A 176 -15.14 10.66 -8.09
CA PHE A 176 -13.74 10.23 -8.07
C PHE A 176 -12.82 11.34 -7.56
N VAL A 177 -11.92 11.00 -6.64
CA VAL A 177 -10.85 11.90 -6.15
C VAL A 177 -9.49 11.26 -6.46
N PRO A 178 -8.67 11.87 -7.35
CA PRO A 178 -7.36 11.35 -7.69
C PRO A 178 -6.44 11.24 -6.48
N GLY A 179 -5.74 10.12 -6.36
CA GLY A 179 -4.97 9.80 -5.15
C GLY A 179 -3.66 10.57 -5.01
N LEU A 180 -3.02 10.93 -6.12
CA LEU A 180 -1.70 11.58 -6.11
C LEU A 180 -1.74 13.04 -5.63
N ASP A 181 -2.85 13.74 -5.83
CA ASP A 181 -3.02 15.12 -5.35
C ASP A 181 -3.35 15.19 -3.85
N PHE A 182 -3.92 14.11 -3.29
CA PHE A 182 -4.43 14.06 -1.92
C PHE A 182 -3.86 12.86 -1.14
N CYS A 183 -2.54 12.84 -0.90
CA CYS A 183 -1.90 11.76 -0.15
C CYS A 183 -2.52 11.57 1.24
N CYS A 184 -2.70 10.31 1.66
CA CYS A 184 -3.16 9.97 3.00
C CYS A 184 -2.18 10.32 4.13
N GLY A 185 -0.95 10.75 3.83
CA GLY A 185 0.06 11.07 4.83
C GLY A 185 1.09 9.96 5.10
N ASN A 186 0.83 8.71 4.69
CA ASN A 186 1.69 7.55 4.97
C ASN A 186 3.16 7.78 4.60
N VAL A 187 3.42 8.25 3.37
CA VAL A 187 4.79 8.43 2.85
C VAL A 187 5.61 9.42 3.70
N TYR A 188 4.96 10.42 4.30
CA TYR A 188 5.63 11.36 5.19
C TYR A 188 5.87 10.75 6.57
N LEU A 189 4.94 9.93 7.09
CA LEU A 189 5.10 9.24 8.38
C LEU A 189 6.18 8.15 8.31
N GLU A 190 6.23 7.38 7.22
CA GLU A 190 7.33 6.47 6.91
C GLU A 190 8.67 7.21 6.89
N ALA A 191 8.65 8.47 6.45
CA ALA A 191 9.80 9.35 6.45
C ALA A 191 10.02 10.15 7.76
N GLY A 192 9.28 9.86 8.83
CA GLY A 192 9.39 10.60 10.09
C GLY A 192 9.04 12.09 9.98
N VAL A 193 8.44 12.56 8.89
CA VAL A 193 8.02 13.96 8.68
C VAL A 193 6.57 14.14 9.14
N VAL A 194 6.35 13.98 10.44
CA VAL A 194 5.01 13.91 11.08
C VAL A 194 4.13 15.10 10.74
N GLU A 195 4.69 16.31 10.71
CA GLU A 195 3.92 17.52 10.42
C GLU A 195 3.33 17.53 9.00
N LYS A 196 4.14 17.14 8.00
CA LYS A 196 3.67 17.02 6.61
C LYS A 196 2.64 15.90 6.48
N GLY A 197 2.85 14.78 7.17
CA GLY A 197 1.90 13.67 7.20
C GLY A 197 0.51 14.10 7.69
N TYR A 198 0.45 14.86 8.78
CA TYR A 198 -0.79 15.43 9.30
C TYR A 198 -1.44 16.42 8.34
N ASN A 199 -0.68 17.37 7.78
CA ASN A 199 -1.22 18.37 6.87
C ASN A 199 -1.81 17.71 5.61
N ALA A 200 -1.14 16.70 5.05
CA ALA A 200 -1.64 15.93 3.93
C ALA A 200 -2.93 15.18 4.27
N SER A 201 -3.03 14.58 5.46
CA SER A 201 -4.25 13.90 5.89
C SER A 201 -5.42 14.87 6.07
N GLN A 202 -5.19 16.06 6.64
CA GLN A 202 -6.24 17.08 6.78
C GLN A 202 -6.75 17.58 5.44
N GLU A 203 -5.85 17.78 4.48
CA GLU A 203 -6.22 18.19 3.12
C GLU A 203 -7.07 17.11 2.44
N LEU A 204 -6.69 15.82 2.57
CA LEU A 204 -7.47 14.71 2.08
C LEU A 204 -8.86 14.65 2.75
N ILE A 205 -8.94 14.74 4.07
CA ILE A 205 -10.23 14.76 4.81
C ILE A 205 -11.11 15.90 4.31
N GLY A 206 -10.55 17.12 4.21
CA GLY A 206 -11.29 18.28 3.70
C GLY A 206 -11.76 18.09 2.26
N LYS A 207 -10.91 17.53 1.39
CA LYS A 207 -11.28 17.24 0.01
C LYS A 207 -12.39 16.20 -0.08
N LEU A 208 -12.30 15.09 0.63
CA LEU A 208 -13.34 14.06 0.65
C LEU A 208 -14.66 14.61 1.21
N SER A 209 -14.59 15.38 2.30
CA SER A 209 -15.76 15.99 2.95
C SER A 209 -16.46 17.02 2.06
N SER A 210 -15.73 17.67 1.14
CA SER A 210 -16.30 18.67 0.22
C SER A 210 -17.38 18.11 -0.71
N TYR A 211 -17.45 16.78 -0.86
CA TYR A 211 -18.47 16.06 -1.62
C TYR A 211 -19.67 15.63 -0.77
N ASN A 212 -19.75 16.00 0.51
CA ASN A 212 -20.81 15.59 1.44
C ASN A 212 -21.18 14.08 1.36
N PRO A 213 -20.21 13.15 1.37
CA PRO A 213 -20.50 11.75 1.12
C PRO A 213 -21.20 11.07 2.30
N GLU A 214 -22.04 10.08 1.99
CA GLU A 214 -22.48 9.09 2.99
C GLU A 214 -21.31 8.17 3.34
N THR A 215 -20.58 7.70 2.32
CA THR A 215 -19.49 6.73 2.45
C THR A 215 -18.32 7.08 1.53
N VAL A 216 -17.10 6.99 2.04
CA VAL A 216 -15.87 7.02 1.26
C VAL A 216 -15.38 5.59 1.04
N ILE A 217 -15.08 5.27 -0.22
CA ILE A 217 -14.48 4.01 -0.63
C ILE A 217 -12.96 4.22 -0.67
N PHE A 218 -12.27 3.72 0.36
CA PHE A 218 -10.82 3.67 0.39
C PHE A 218 -10.33 2.39 -0.27
N TRP A 219 -9.63 2.51 -1.39
CA TRP A 219 -9.11 1.31 -2.05
C TRP A 219 -7.81 0.80 -1.43
N CYS A 220 -6.89 1.71 -1.15
CA CYS A 220 -5.57 1.36 -0.65
C CYS A 220 -5.65 0.91 0.82
N PRO A 221 -5.25 -0.35 1.13
CA PRO A 221 -5.19 -0.85 2.50
C PRO A 221 -4.44 0.04 3.49
N THR A 222 -3.30 0.59 3.04
CA THR A 222 -2.47 1.46 3.86
C THR A 222 -3.21 2.75 4.21
N CYS A 223 -3.97 3.34 3.27
CA CYS A 223 -4.75 4.54 3.54
C CYS A 223 -5.81 4.29 4.60
N GLN A 224 -6.59 3.21 4.48
CA GLN A 224 -7.60 2.85 5.47
C GLN A 224 -6.98 2.61 6.86
N CYS A 225 -5.91 1.81 6.93
CA CYS A 225 -5.20 1.53 8.19
C CYS A 225 -4.70 2.81 8.88
N ARG A 226 -4.20 3.78 8.11
CA ARG A 226 -3.73 5.07 8.65
C ARG A 226 -4.86 5.90 9.23
N PHE A 227 -6.01 5.91 8.58
CA PHE A 227 -7.19 6.62 9.06
C PHE A 227 -7.72 5.98 10.35
N ASP A 228 -7.87 4.65 10.37
CA ASP A 228 -8.41 3.94 11.52
C ASP A 228 -7.47 3.95 12.74
N MET A 229 -6.15 3.84 12.54
CA MET A 229 -5.18 3.72 13.64
C MET A 229 -4.58 5.05 14.07
N THR A 230 -4.13 5.86 13.12
CA THR A 230 -3.32 7.06 13.39
C THR A 230 -4.21 8.30 13.44
N PHE A 231 -4.93 8.60 12.35
CA PHE A 231 -5.64 9.88 12.24
C PHE A 231 -6.93 9.94 13.06
N SER A 232 -7.59 8.81 13.32
CA SER A 232 -8.73 8.74 14.25
C SER A 232 -8.43 9.22 15.67
N LYS A 233 -7.13 9.30 16.05
CA LYS A 233 -6.70 9.81 17.36
C LYS A 233 -6.67 11.33 17.44
N VAL A 234 -6.66 12.01 16.30
CA VAL A 234 -6.39 13.46 16.19
C VAL A 234 -7.31 14.18 15.22
N SER A 235 -8.22 13.48 14.55
CA SER A 235 -9.11 14.03 13.54
C SER A 235 -10.42 13.26 13.51
N GLU A 236 -11.52 13.98 13.37
CA GLU A 236 -12.85 13.40 13.18
C GLU A 236 -13.08 13.10 11.70
N MET A 237 -13.61 11.90 11.40
CA MET A 237 -14.00 11.51 10.05
C MET A 237 -15.51 11.73 9.89
N PRO A 238 -15.96 12.70 9.09
CA PRO A 238 -17.39 13.03 8.96
C PRO A 238 -18.13 12.10 7.98
N PHE A 239 -17.58 10.92 7.68
CA PHE A 239 -18.11 9.98 6.69
C PHE A 239 -17.79 8.54 7.09
N ASN A 240 -18.58 7.58 6.60
CA ASN A 240 -18.29 6.16 6.74
C ASN A 240 -17.13 5.76 5.81
N ILE A 241 -16.37 4.73 6.18
CA ILE A 241 -15.29 4.19 5.36
C ILE A 241 -15.58 2.73 5.05
N ILE A 242 -15.54 2.38 3.77
CA ILE A 242 -15.52 0.98 3.31
C ILE A 242 -14.34 0.76 2.35
N SER A 243 -13.93 -0.49 2.20
CA SER A 243 -12.94 -0.90 1.20
C SER A 243 -13.60 -1.04 -0.18
N TYR A 244 -12.80 -1.01 -1.25
CA TYR A 244 -13.31 -1.30 -2.59
C TYR A 244 -13.88 -2.73 -2.72
N PRO A 245 -13.25 -3.79 -2.15
CA PRO A 245 -13.88 -5.11 -2.07
C PRO A 245 -15.27 -5.12 -1.41
N GLN A 246 -15.45 -4.39 -0.30
CA GLN A 246 -16.76 -4.25 0.34
C GLN A 246 -17.77 -3.59 -0.60
N PHE A 247 -17.36 -2.53 -1.31
CA PHE A 247 -18.20 -1.87 -2.30
C PHE A 247 -18.63 -2.82 -3.43
N LEU A 248 -17.72 -3.67 -3.93
CA LEU A 248 -18.05 -4.69 -4.93
C LEU A 248 -19.07 -5.70 -4.38
N THR A 249 -18.84 -6.19 -3.16
CA THR A 249 -19.72 -7.19 -2.52
C THR A 249 -21.13 -6.64 -2.33
N LEU A 250 -21.26 -5.39 -1.88
CA LEU A 250 -22.55 -4.69 -1.73
C LEU A 250 -23.31 -4.53 -3.06
N ASN A 251 -22.62 -4.61 -4.20
CA ASN A 251 -23.18 -4.41 -5.53
C ASN A 251 -23.02 -5.61 -6.44
N VAL A 252 -22.66 -6.78 -5.91
CA VAL A 252 -22.24 -7.94 -6.72
C VAL A 252 -23.35 -8.44 -7.66
N ASP A 253 -24.62 -8.29 -7.25
CA ASP A 253 -25.77 -8.67 -8.08
C ASP A 253 -25.97 -7.77 -9.31
N LYS A 254 -25.30 -6.61 -9.35
CA LYS A 254 -25.30 -5.69 -10.51
C LYS A 254 -24.17 -5.97 -11.50
N LEU A 255 -23.26 -6.90 -11.18
CA LEU A 255 -22.10 -7.23 -12.00
C LEU A 255 -22.45 -8.38 -12.95
N PRO A 256 -22.56 -8.13 -14.27
CA PRO A 256 -22.89 -9.18 -15.23
C PRO A 256 -21.64 -9.99 -15.59
N PHE A 257 -21.20 -10.89 -14.70
CA PHE A 257 -20.08 -11.81 -14.98
C PHE A 257 -20.42 -12.68 -16.19
N ASN A 258 -19.91 -12.27 -17.35
CA ASN A 258 -20.28 -12.81 -18.67
C ASN A 258 -19.16 -13.66 -19.29
N LYS A 259 -17.97 -13.66 -18.68
CA LYS A 259 -16.86 -14.54 -19.01
C LYS A 259 -16.67 -15.61 -17.95
N ASN A 260 -16.39 -16.82 -18.42
CA ASN A 260 -15.91 -17.89 -17.59
C ASN A 260 -14.39 -17.82 -17.54
N VAL A 261 -13.82 -17.84 -16.34
CA VAL A 261 -12.35 -17.76 -16.17
C VAL A 261 -11.74 -19.17 -16.20
N ASP A 262 -12.41 -20.18 -15.64
CA ASP A 262 -11.97 -21.59 -15.57
C ASP A 262 -10.53 -21.75 -15.04
N LYS A 263 -10.25 -21.16 -13.87
CA LYS A 263 -8.92 -21.15 -13.24
C LYS A 263 -8.99 -21.49 -11.75
N THR A 264 -8.00 -22.25 -11.30
CA THR A 264 -7.72 -22.39 -9.87
C THR A 264 -6.88 -21.20 -9.41
N VAL A 265 -7.34 -20.49 -8.39
CA VAL A 265 -6.69 -19.28 -7.88
C VAL A 265 -6.34 -19.42 -6.40
N THR A 266 -5.29 -18.75 -5.94
CA THR A 266 -5.01 -18.55 -4.52
C THR A 266 -4.94 -17.05 -4.20
N LEU A 267 -5.04 -16.68 -2.92
CA LEU A 267 -5.23 -15.30 -2.50
C LEU A 267 -4.16 -14.82 -1.52
N HIS A 268 -3.48 -13.73 -1.86
CA HIS A 268 -2.68 -12.93 -0.94
C HIS A 268 -3.46 -11.71 -0.45
N GLU A 269 -3.80 -11.72 0.85
CA GLU A 269 -4.39 -10.56 1.50
C GLU A 269 -3.35 -9.51 1.87
N ALA A 270 -3.80 -8.27 1.95
CA ALA A 270 -2.99 -7.21 2.53
C ALA A 270 -2.82 -7.45 4.04
N CYS A 271 -1.60 -7.78 4.48
CA CYS A 271 -1.28 -8.03 5.89
C CYS A 271 -1.83 -6.96 6.87
N LYS A 272 -1.80 -5.68 6.46
CA LYS A 272 -2.29 -4.56 7.28
C LYS A 272 -3.79 -4.67 7.58
N ILE A 273 -4.60 -5.04 6.59
CA ILE A 273 -6.06 -5.26 6.75
C ILE A 273 -6.29 -6.43 7.70
N ALA A 274 -5.65 -7.57 7.44
CA ALA A 274 -5.81 -8.78 8.24
C ALA A 274 -5.46 -8.55 9.71
N TYR A 275 -4.29 -7.97 10.00
CA TYR A 275 -3.84 -7.75 11.37
C TYR A 275 -4.60 -6.62 12.08
N MET A 276 -5.15 -5.66 11.34
CA MET A 276 -6.08 -4.68 11.88
C MET A 276 -7.51 -5.21 12.03
N GLY A 277 -7.79 -6.45 11.63
CA GLY A 277 -9.13 -7.06 11.66
C GLY A 277 -10.14 -6.24 10.86
N LEU A 278 -9.67 -5.64 9.77
CA LEU A 278 -10.51 -5.04 8.75
C LEU A 278 -11.03 -6.15 7.82
N ASP A 279 -11.94 -5.81 6.93
CA ASP A 279 -12.60 -6.80 6.06
C ASP A 279 -11.60 -7.55 5.16
N ILE A 280 -11.57 -8.88 5.36
CA ILE A 280 -10.80 -9.85 4.55
C ILE A 280 -11.72 -10.82 3.81
N THR A 281 -13.03 -10.69 3.97
CA THR A 281 -14.03 -11.62 3.45
C THR A 281 -14.57 -11.18 2.09
N SER A 282 -14.75 -9.88 1.86
CA SER A 282 -15.40 -9.38 0.63
C SER A 282 -14.72 -9.81 -0.66
N VAL A 283 -13.38 -9.85 -0.71
CA VAL A 283 -12.69 -10.32 -1.94
C VAL A 283 -13.04 -11.77 -2.25
N ARG A 284 -13.13 -12.64 -1.24
CA ARG A 284 -13.50 -14.05 -1.42
C ARG A 284 -14.93 -14.17 -1.92
N GLU A 285 -15.85 -13.39 -1.37
CA GLU A 285 -17.24 -13.36 -1.81
C GLU A 285 -17.37 -12.94 -3.28
N VAL A 286 -16.60 -11.93 -3.70
CA VAL A 286 -16.54 -11.51 -5.11
C VAL A 286 -15.94 -12.62 -5.98
N LEU A 287 -14.81 -13.23 -5.59
CA LEU A 287 -14.18 -14.31 -6.35
C LEU A 287 -15.11 -15.52 -6.54
N HIS A 288 -15.85 -15.93 -5.50
CA HIS A 288 -16.82 -17.02 -5.58
C HIS A 288 -18.01 -16.74 -6.49
N LYS A 289 -18.25 -15.48 -6.87
CA LYS A 289 -19.31 -15.10 -7.81
C LYS A 289 -18.84 -15.11 -9.26
N ILE A 290 -17.53 -15.14 -9.51
CA ILE A 290 -16.97 -15.22 -10.86
C ILE A 290 -17.10 -16.66 -11.36
N PRO A 291 -17.78 -16.91 -12.50
CA PRO A 291 -17.87 -18.25 -13.08
C PRO A 291 -16.48 -18.84 -13.36
N GLY A 292 -16.31 -20.10 -12.96
CA GLY A 292 -15.10 -20.89 -13.23
C GLY A 292 -13.90 -20.55 -12.35
N VAL A 293 -14.02 -19.65 -11.38
CA VAL A 293 -12.97 -19.41 -10.38
C VAL A 293 -13.10 -20.43 -9.25
N ASP A 294 -12.05 -21.23 -9.04
CA ASP A 294 -11.91 -22.12 -7.88
C ASP A 294 -10.86 -21.57 -6.92
N LEU A 295 -11.27 -21.09 -5.75
CA LEU A 295 -10.37 -20.46 -4.78
C LEU A 295 -9.82 -21.51 -3.81
N ILE A 296 -8.50 -21.67 -3.80
CA ILE A 296 -7.76 -22.48 -2.83
C ILE A 296 -6.88 -21.58 -1.95
N GLU A 297 -6.96 -21.79 -0.64
CA GLU A 297 -6.24 -20.96 0.33
C GLU A 297 -4.81 -21.45 0.55
N MET A 298 -3.87 -20.51 0.71
CA MET A 298 -2.53 -20.80 1.21
C MET A 298 -2.57 -21.28 2.67
N ALA A 299 -1.52 -21.98 3.12
CA ALA A 299 -1.43 -22.48 4.49
C ALA A 299 -1.63 -21.36 5.53
N ARG A 300 -1.03 -20.19 5.31
CA ARG A 300 -1.27 -18.94 6.02
C ARG A 300 -2.16 -18.04 5.17
N HIS A 301 -3.42 -17.93 5.58
CA HIS A 301 -4.42 -17.04 5.00
C HIS A 301 -5.23 -16.37 6.12
N GLY A 302 -6.07 -15.42 5.75
CA GLY A 302 -6.93 -14.68 6.64
C GLY A 302 -6.15 -13.92 7.73
N GLU A 303 -6.56 -14.06 8.99
CA GLU A 303 -5.87 -13.44 10.13
C GLU A 303 -4.42 -13.92 10.31
N ASN A 304 -4.07 -15.08 9.72
CA ASN A 304 -2.73 -15.67 9.80
C ASN A 304 -1.84 -15.33 8.59
N THR A 305 -2.32 -14.54 7.62
CA THR A 305 -1.59 -14.19 6.39
C THR A 305 -0.19 -13.64 6.68
N ALA A 306 0.73 -13.74 5.71
CA ALA A 306 2.10 -13.21 5.82
C ALA A 306 2.25 -11.87 5.09
N CYS A 307 3.27 -11.09 5.46
CA CYS A 307 3.60 -9.84 4.77
C CYS A 307 4.24 -10.13 3.41
N CYS A 308 4.04 -9.23 2.45
CA CYS A 308 4.71 -9.28 1.14
C CYS A 308 6.15 -8.77 1.18
N GLY A 309 6.54 -7.97 2.18
CA GLY A 309 7.87 -7.36 2.29
C GLY A 309 8.05 -6.02 1.57
N SER A 310 6.99 -5.28 1.22
CA SER A 310 7.15 -4.09 0.38
C SER A 310 7.66 -2.82 1.08
N SER A 311 7.29 -2.57 2.34
CA SER A 311 7.41 -1.23 2.96
C SER A 311 8.85 -0.77 3.28
N ALA A 312 9.79 -1.67 3.48
CA ALA A 312 11.18 -1.32 3.80
C ALA A 312 12.17 -1.72 2.68
N MET A 313 11.67 -1.92 1.46
CA MET A 313 12.47 -2.41 0.33
C MET A 313 13.66 -1.49 0.00
N ASP A 314 13.49 -0.18 0.13
CA ASP A 314 14.54 0.80 -0.19
C ASP A 314 15.67 0.85 0.87
N PHE A 315 15.45 0.31 2.07
CA PHE A 315 16.41 0.37 3.18
C PHE A 315 16.94 -1.02 3.61
N PHE A 316 16.13 -2.06 3.44
CA PHE A 316 16.39 -3.44 3.87
C PHE A 316 15.98 -4.42 2.77
N SER A 317 16.47 -4.20 1.55
CA SER A 317 16.07 -4.97 0.36
C SER A 317 16.24 -6.47 0.58
N GLU A 318 17.42 -6.95 0.97
CA GLU A 318 17.68 -8.39 1.17
C GLU A 318 16.66 -9.05 2.13
N SER A 319 16.42 -8.44 3.30
CA SER A 319 15.40 -8.91 4.24
C SER A 319 13.99 -8.92 3.64
N MET A 320 13.64 -7.88 2.90
CA MET A 320 12.33 -7.74 2.27
C MET A 320 12.13 -8.73 1.12
N GLU A 321 13.18 -9.02 0.35
CA GLU A 321 13.17 -10.03 -0.71
C GLU A 321 13.01 -11.42 -0.12
N PHE A 322 13.66 -11.73 0.99
CA PHE A 322 13.46 -12.99 1.71
C PHE A 322 11.99 -13.17 2.17
N VAL A 323 11.39 -12.12 2.73
CA VAL A 323 9.96 -12.15 3.13
C VAL A 323 9.04 -12.35 1.92
N ARG A 324 9.31 -11.67 0.80
CA ARG A 324 8.58 -11.83 -0.46
C ARG A 324 8.66 -13.26 -0.97
N ASP A 325 9.86 -13.83 -1.02
CA ASP A 325 10.12 -15.13 -1.63
C ASP A 325 9.48 -16.27 -0.81
N ILE A 326 9.51 -16.19 0.53
CA ILE A 326 8.74 -17.10 1.39
C ILE A 326 7.25 -17.08 1.01
N ARG A 327 6.69 -15.90 0.75
CA ARG A 327 5.26 -15.80 0.43
C ARG A 327 4.93 -16.34 -0.96
N LEU A 328 5.79 -16.11 -1.95
CA LEU A 328 5.60 -16.65 -3.29
C LEU A 328 5.75 -18.17 -3.34
N LEU A 329 6.68 -18.74 -2.57
CA LEU A 329 6.81 -20.20 -2.41
C LEU A 329 5.55 -20.81 -1.79
N GLU A 330 4.99 -20.18 -0.77
CA GLU A 330 3.74 -20.63 -0.15
C GLU A 330 2.55 -20.59 -1.14
N ALA A 331 2.54 -19.62 -2.07
CA ALA A 331 1.56 -19.60 -3.15
C ALA A 331 1.78 -20.77 -4.14
N GLU A 332 3.04 -21.06 -4.49
CA GLU A 332 3.40 -22.19 -5.36
C GLU A 332 2.97 -23.54 -4.78
N GLU A 333 3.12 -23.73 -3.46
CA GLU A 333 2.72 -24.95 -2.74
C GLU A 333 1.22 -25.26 -2.84
N THR A 334 0.38 -24.27 -3.17
CA THR A 334 -1.05 -24.50 -3.39
C THR A 334 -1.34 -25.23 -4.70
N GLY A 335 -0.45 -25.11 -5.69
CA GLY A 335 -0.71 -25.59 -7.05
C GLY A 335 -1.74 -24.75 -7.84
N ALA A 336 -2.10 -23.56 -7.36
CA ALA A 336 -2.98 -22.65 -8.08
C ALA A 336 -2.32 -22.16 -9.39
N GLU A 337 -3.15 -21.89 -10.40
CA GLU A 337 -2.71 -21.31 -11.67
C GLU A 337 -2.51 -19.80 -11.58
N ILE A 338 -3.19 -19.14 -10.63
CA ILE A 338 -3.12 -17.69 -10.43
C ILE A 338 -2.98 -17.36 -8.95
N LEU A 339 -1.96 -16.57 -8.59
CA LEU A 339 -1.88 -15.82 -7.35
C LEU A 339 -2.60 -14.48 -7.51
N ILE A 340 -3.71 -14.34 -6.78
CA ILE A 340 -4.47 -13.09 -6.68
C ILE A 340 -3.94 -12.26 -5.53
N ASP A 341 -3.62 -10.99 -5.78
CA ASP A 341 -3.32 -10.02 -4.71
C ASP A 341 -4.37 -8.90 -4.63
N ILE A 342 -4.50 -8.33 -3.43
CA ILE A 342 -5.49 -7.27 -3.14
C ILE A 342 -4.84 -5.88 -3.11
N CYS A 343 -3.56 -5.80 -2.74
CA CYS A 343 -2.86 -4.54 -2.50
C CYS A 343 -1.88 -4.24 -3.65
N GLN A 344 -1.99 -3.04 -4.20
CA GLN A 344 -1.20 -2.60 -5.36
C GLN A 344 0.29 -2.50 -5.07
N THR A 345 0.67 -2.29 -3.81
CA THR A 345 2.06 -2.33 -3.37
C THR A 345 2.59 -3.77 -3.26
N CYS A 346 1.74 -4.74 -2.90
CA CYS A 346 2.10 -6.16 -2.98
C CYS A 346 2.26 -6.59 -4.43
N HIS A 347 1.30 -6.21 -5.29
CA HIS A 347 1.37 -6.46 -6.73
C HIS A 347 2.68 -5.97 -7.35
N ASN A 348 3.09 -4.74 -7.05
CA ASN A 348 4.34 -4.16 -7.55
C ASN A 348 5.58 -5.05 -7.29
N ILE A 349 5.66 -5.66 -6.11
CA ILE A 349 6.83 -6.48 -5.75
C ILE A 349 6.70 -7.94 -6.19
N PHE A 350 5.48 -8.45 -6.35
CA PHE A 350 5.21 -9.82 -6.79
C PHE A 350 5.24 -9.94 -8.31
N ALA A 351 4.60 -9.03 -9.05
CA ALA A 351 4.41 -9.11 -10.50
C ALA A 351 5.72 -9.22 -11.30
N LYS A 352 6.81 -8.62 -10.80
CA LYS A 352 8.15 -8.73 -11.40
C LYS A 352 8.77 -10.13 -11.25
N GLU A 353 8.33 -10.91 -10.27
CA GLU A 353 8.85 -12.25 -9.96
C GLU A 353 8.07 -13.36 -10.68
N GLU A 354 6.93 -13.06 -11.31
CA GLU A 354 6.05 -14.05 -11.96
C GLU A 354 6.81 -15.04 -12.85
N LEU A 355 7.75 -14.57 -13.68
CA LEU A 355 8.50 -15.42 -14.60
C LEU A 355 9.38 -16.49 -13.91
N LYS A 356 9.51 -16.45 -12.58
CA LYS A 356 10.22 -17.44 -11.77
C LYS A 356 9.31 -18.53 -11.22
N HIS A 357 7.99 -18.42 -11.40
CA HIS A 357 6.99 -19.32 -10.84
C HIS A 357 6.11 -19.92 -11.92
N ASN A 358 5.39 -20.99 -11.57
CA ASN A 358 4.49 -21.71 -12.48
C ASN A 358 3.03 -21.20 -12.43
N PHE A 359 2.80 -20.00 -11.91
CA PHE A 359 1.50 -19.36 -11.79
C PHE A 359 1.55 -17.90 -12.27
N GLU A 360 0.41 -17.38 -12.69
CA GLU A 360 0.25 -15.96 -13.01
C GLU A 360 -0.01 -15.14 -11.74
N ILE A 361 0.43 -13.89 -11.73
CA ILE A 361 0.22 -12.93 -10.65
C ILE A 361 -0.72 -11.85 -11.18
N VAL A 362 -1.92 -11.79 -10.60
CA VAL A 362 -3.01 -10.93 -11.07
C VAL A 362 -3.57 -10.17 -9.87
N ASN A 363 -3.82 -8.87 -10.03
CA ASN A 363 -4.55 -8.14 -9.00
C ASN A 363 -6.04 -8.49 -9.11
N TYR A 364 -6.73 -8.65 -7.98
CA TYR A 364 -8.13 -9.07 -7.96
C TYR A 364 -9.04 -8.20 -8.85
N ILE A 365 -8.76 -6.90 -8.99
CA ILE A 365 -9.58 -6.00 -9.79
C ILE A 365 -9.52 -6.35 -11.28
N SER A 366 -8.36 -6.79 -11.76
CA SER A 366 -8.15 -7.16 -13.16
C SER A 366 -8.85 -8.48 -13.48
N LEU A 367 -8.88 -9.43 -12.53
CA LEU A 367 -9.67 -10.65 -12.66
C LEU A 367 -11.18 -10.35 -12.70
N VAL A 368 -11.66 -9.43 -11.85
CA VAL A 368 -13.06 -8.97 -11.86
C VAL A 368 -13.38 -8.28 -13.18
N ALA A 369 -12.48 -7.44 -13.69
CA ALA A 369 -12.63 -6.75 -14.97
C ALA A 369 -12.71 -7.75 -16.14
N GLU A 370 -11.80 -8.74 -16.17
CA GLU A 370 -11.80 -9.81 -17.17
C GLU A 370 -13.12 -10.60 -17.16
N ALA A 371 -13.62 -10.95 -15.97
CA ALA A 371 -14.89 -11.65 -15.81
C ALA A 371 -16.11 -10.85 -16.35
N LEU A 372 -15.99 -9.52 -16.43
CA LEU A 372 -16.97 -8.61 -17.01
C LEU A 372 -16.76 -8.34 -18.51
N GLY A 373 -15.68 -8.88 -19.09
CA GLY A 373 -15.29 -8.66 -20.48
C GLY A 373 -14.50 -7.36 -20.71
N ILE A 374 -13.99 -6.74 -19.66
CA ILE A 374 -13.09 -5.58 -19.73
C ILE A 374 -11.67 -6.13 -19.81
N VAL A 375 -10.91 -5.73 -20.83
CA VAL A 375 -9.51 -6.16 -21.02
C VAL A 375 -8.62 -4.94 -21.10
N ARG A 376 -7.69 -4.81 -20.16
CA ARG A 376 -6.61 -3.81 -20.18
C ARG A 376 -5.29 -4.51 -19.89
N GLU A 377 -4.24 -4.17 -20.65
CA GLU A 377 -2.93 -4.79 -20.47
C GLU A 377 -2.22 -4.20 -19.25
N ASP A 378 -1.73 -5.05 -18.34
CA ASP A 378 -0.83 -4.63 -17.27
C ASP A 378 0.57 -4.34 -17.81
N LYS A 379 0.72 -3.15 -18.39
CA LYS A 379 1.99 -2.68 -18.95
C LYS A 379 3.05 -2.50 -17.88
N TYR A 380 2.68 -2.17 -16.66
CA TYR A 380 3.63 -1.99 -15.58
C TYR A 380 4.37 -3.29 -15.28
N LYS A 381 3.62 -4.38 -15.09
CA LYS A 381 4.15 -5.74 -14.95
C LYS A 381 4.98 -6.15 -16.15
N LYS A 382 4.47 -5.95 -17.38
CA LYS A 382 5.20 -6.26 -18.62
C LYS A 382 6.55 -5.54 -18.70
N TYR A 383 6.58 -4.24 -18.40
CA TYR A 383 7.79 -3.43 -18.44
C TYR A 383 8.79 -3.84 -17.36
N LYS A 384 8.30 -4.16 -16.14
CA LYS A 384 9.12 -4.72 -15.06
C LYS A 384 9.78 -6.04 -15.42
N GLN A 385 9.02 -6.95 -16.03
CA GLN A 385 9.53 -8.25 -16.47
C GLN A 385 10.55 -8.12 -17.61
N TRP A 386 10.38 -7.14 -18.50
CA TRP A 386 11.35 -6.91 -19.57
C TRP A 386 12.66 -6.33 -19.05
N GLY A 387 12.61 -5.39 -18.09
CA GLY A 387 13.79 -4.70 -17.58
C GLY A 387 14.59 -3.93 -18.64
N ASN A 388 14.09 -3.83 -19.88
CA ASN A 388 14.85 -3.36 -21.04
C ASN A 388 14.27 -2.07 -21.60
N LEU A 389 15.03 -0.98 -21.49
CA LEU A 389 14.59 0.35 -21.90
C LEU A 389 14.16 0.41 -23.37
N ASN A 390 14.96 -0.12 -24.30
CA ASN A 390 14.66 -0.03 -25.74
C ASN A 390 13.35 -0.74 -26.10
N ARG A 391 13.10 -1.90 -25.48
CA ARG A 391 11.87 -2.67 -25.68
C ARG A 391 10.65 -1.92 -25.14
N ILE A 392 10.76 -1.30 -23.96
CA ILE A 392 9.71 -0.48 -23.36
C ILE A 392 9.42 0.75 -24.23
N MET A 393 10.45 1.49 -24.63
CA MET A 393 10.31 2.69 -25.46
C MET A 393 9.58 2.40 -26.76
N LYS A 394 9.87 1.25 -27.40
CA LYS A 394 9.18 0.80 -28.61
C LYS A 394 7.71 0.45 -28.37
N ASP A 395 7.39 -0.26 -27.27
CA ASP A 395 6.00 -0.63 -26.96
C ASP A 395 5.14 0.57 -26.57
N SER A 396 5.76 1.58 -25.93
CA SER A 396 5.08 2.79 -25.47
C SER A 396 5.11 3.97 -26.45
N GLU A 397 5.61 3.78 -27.68
CA GLU A 397 5.85 4.88 -28.65
C GLU A 397 4.61 5.75 -28.87
N GLU A 398 3.44 5.12 -29.04
CA GLU A 398 2.16 5.82 -29.21
C GLU A 398 1.84 6.71 -27.99
N PHE A 399 1.97 6.19 -26.77
CA PHE A 399 1.66 6.94 -25.55
C PHE A 399 2.69 8.04 -25.27
N ILE A 400 3.97 7.78 -25.55
CA ILE A 400 5.03 8.79 -25.45
C ILE A 400 4.70 10.00 -26.33
N SER A 401 4.21 9.78 -27.55
CA SER A 401 3.84 10.88 -28.46
C SER A 401 2.70 11.77 -27.94
N GLN A 402 1.88 11.24 -27.02
CA GLN A 402 0.75 11.93 -26.39
C GLN A 402 1.05 12.45 -24.97
N SER A 403 2.20 12.04 -24.41
CA SER A 403 2.62 12.38 -23.05
C SER A 403 2.93 13.87 -22.92
N SER A 404 2.57 14.47 -21.79
CA SER A 404 2.96 15.85 -21.45
C SER A 404 4.41 15.97 -20.97
N TYR A 405 5.11 14.86 -20.78
CA TYR A 405 6.49 14.82 -20.29
C TYR A 405 7.50 14.74 -21.43
N SER A 406 8.66 15.36 -21.24
CA SER A 406 9.75 15.25 -22.20
C SER A 406 10.27 13.81 -22.29
N LEU A 407 10.79 13.44 -23.47
CA LEU A 407 11.41 12.14 -23.70
C LEU A 407 12.56 11.88 -22.71
N GLU A 408 13.36 12.91 -22.42
CA GLU A 408 14.44 12.85 -21.41
C GLU A 408 13.90 12.44 -20.04
N LYS A 409 12.80 13.06 -19.59
CA LYS A 409 12.22 12.77 -18.28
C LYS A 409 11.63 11.36 -18.20
N ILE A 410 11.02 10.90 -19.29
CA ILE A 410 10.50 9.53 -19.41
C ILE A 410 11.66 8.53 -19.27
N ILE A 411 12.75 8.73 -20.01
CA ILE A 411 13.93 7.87 -19.96
C ILE A 411 14.56 7.87 -18.56
N GLU A 412 14.72 9.03 -17.94
CA GLU A 412 15.23 9.17 -16.57
C GLU A 412 14.38 8.35 -15.59
N THR A 413 13.05 8.48 -15.68
CA THR A 413 12.11 7.79 -14.78
C THR A 413 12.14 6.27 -14.98
N LEU A 414 12.21 5.81 -16.24
CA LEU A 414 12.29 4.39 -16.57
C LEU A 414 13.57 3.75 -16.03
N LYS A 415 14.73 4.42 -16.18
CA LYS A 415 16.01 3.96 -15.63
C LYS A 415 16.01 3.90 -14.10
N GLY A 416 15.35 4.84 -13.45
CA GLY A 416 15.24 4.86 -11.98
C GLY A 416 14.23 3.86 -11.40
N SER A 417 13.30 3.35 -12.21
CA SER A 417 12.13 2.61 -11.70
C SER A 417 11.97 1.19 -12.23
N ILE A 418 12.41 0.91 -13.45
CA ILE A 418 12.06 -0.31 -14.18
C ILE A 418 13.26 -0.95 -14.85
N ALA A 419 14.01 -0.18 -15.65
CA ALA A 419 15.15 -0.73 -16.40
C ALA A 419 16.37 -0.86 -15.47
N SER A 420 17.03 -2.01 -15.48
CA SER A 420 18.38 -2.11 -14.96
C SER A 420 19.29 -1.23 -15.81
N ASN A 421 20.26 -0.57 -15.17
CA ASN A 421 21.39 -0.04 -15.92
C ASN A 421 22.18 -1.26 -16.42
N ASP A 422 21.87 -1.73 -17.62
CA ASP A 422 22.69 -2.70 -18.35
C ASP A 422 24.11 -2.16 -18.58
#